data_AF-A0A9E4EIK0-F1
#
_entry.id   AF-A0A9E4EIK0-F1
#
_cell.length_a   1.000
_cell.length_b   1.000
_cell.length_c   1.000
_cell.angle_alpha   90.00
_cell.angle_beta   90.00
_cell.angle_gamma   90.00
#
_symmetry.space_group_name_H-M   'P 1'
#
loop_
_entity.id
_entity.type
_entity.pdbx_description
1 polymer ?
#
loop_
_entity_poly.entity_id
_entity_poly.type
_entity_poly.pdbx_seq_one_letter_code
_entity_poly.pdbx_strand_id
1 'polypeptide(L)'
;MPYVIDMSTLKKEGEFGSKAWGEACAAAAVKILKAADLPADFEWAFTECYTHPPARLMQGGREKAGYYIMVKDGEITGGDGEPEEALAIRGFHIRARWAAICNQSGAFYGREGGRKRGEGQRALLAAVEKYVGRKNPYGEKQPSEMYWPDTVSVPLMAGSEEGNGLHNIAAAMQTQSPEFVDLPVTEMLVPIFEDMTEEQKKDFLKLLAVEM
;
A
#
# COMPACT_ATOMS: atom_id res chain seq x y z
N MET A 1 17.33 -10.46 -17.88
CA MET A 1 16.28 -10.85 -16.91
C MET A 1 16.12 -9.69 -15.95
N PRO A 2 14.89 -9.30 -15.60
CA PRO A 2 14.66 -8.22 -14.64
C PRO A 2 15.29 -8.56 -13.29
N TYR A 3 15.78 -7.53 -12.59
CA TYR A 3 16.37 -7.68 -11.27
C TYR A 3 15.30 -8.16 -10.26
N VAL A 4 15.66 -9.14 -9.43
CA VAL A 4 14.80 -9.67 -8.36
C VAL A 4 15.53 -9.58 -7.04
N ILE A 5 14.81 -9.23 -5.98
CA ILE A 5 15.38 -9.21 -4.62
C ILE A 5 15.51 -10.64 -4.10
N ASP A 6 16.62 -10.94 -3.44
CA ASP A 6 16.71 -12.18 -2.65
C ASP A 6 15.83 -12.07 -1.41
N MET A 7 14.63 -12.65 -1.50
CA MET A 7 13.62 -12.59 -0.45
C MET A 7 14.10 -13.19 0.88
N SER A 8 15.09 -14.09 0.87
CA SER A 8 15.63 -14.70 2.09
C SER A 8 16.45 -13.72 2.94
N THR A 9 16.87 -12.59 2.35
CA THR A 9 17.63 -11.54 3.02
C THR A 9 16.75 -10.46 3.66
N LEU A 10 15.45 -10.46 3.36
CA LEU A 10 14.52 -9.50 3.91
C LEU A 10 14.19 -9.83 5.37
N LYS A 11 14.08 -8.78 6.18
CA LYS A 11 13.59 -8.86 7.57
C LYS A 11 12.30 -8.07 7.70
N LYS A 12 11.59 -8.28 8.81
CA LYS A 12 10.47 -7.44 9.19
C LYS A 12 10.99 -6.07 9.62
N GLU A 13 10.51 -5.02 8.96
CA GLU A 13 10.97 -3.64 9.14
C GLU A 13 9.98 -2.80 9.96
N GLY A 14 8.68 -3.12 9.91
CA GLY A 14 7.69 -2.46 10.75
C GLY A 14 6.25 -2.67 10.29
N GLU A 15 5.33 -2.02 10.99
CA GLU A 15 3.91 -2.06 10.67
C GLU A 15 3.62 -1.36 9.33
N PHE A 16 2.54 -1.75 8.67
CA PHE A 16 2.07 -1.08 7.46
C PHE A 16 1.86 0.41 7.71
N GLY A 17 2.50 1.22 6.87
CA GLY A 17 2.47 2.67 7.00
C GLY A 17 3.30 3.24 8.13
N SER A 18 4.11 2.45 8.85
CA SER A 18 5.18 2.99 9.71
C SER A 18 6.31 3.59 8.86
N LYS A 19 7.08 4.52 9.44
CA LYS A 19 8.22 5.14 8.77
C LYS A 19 9.28 4.12 8.33
N ALA A 20 9.69 3.24 9.25
CA ALA A 20 10.71 2.23 8.97
C ALA A 20 10.30 1.28 7.83
N TRP A 21 9.05 0.82 7.83
CA TRP A 21 8.52 -0.01 6.75
C TRP A 21 8.45 0.76 5.42
N GLY A 22 7.96 2.01 5.43
CA GLY A 22 7.87 2.84 4.22
C GLY A 22 9.24 3.12 3.59
N GLU A 23 10.23 3.48 4.40
CA GLU A 23 11.62 3.70 3.95
C GLU A 23 12.23 2.42 3.36
N ALA A 24 11.95 1.26 3.94
CA ALA A 24 12.41 -0.02 3.41
C ALA A 24 11.76 -0.40 2.07
N CYS A 25 10.44 -0.18 1.94
CA CYS A 25 9.72 -0.35 0.67
C CYS A 25 10.29 0.55 -0.43
N ALA A 26 10.50 1.83 -0.11
CA ALA A 26 11.11 2.79 -1.03
C ALA A 26 12.54 2.37 -1.42
N ALA A 27 13.37 1.94 -0.46
CA ALA A 27 14.73 1.49 -0.74
C ALA A 27 14.77 0.26 -1.66
N ALA A 28 13.85 -0.70 -1.46
CA ALA A 28 13.71 -1.86 -2.33
C ALA A 28 13.31 -1.46 -3.76
N ALA A 29 12.33 -0.57 -3.91
CA ALA A 29 11.90 -0.06 -5.20
C ALA A 29 13.02 0.70 -5.93
N VAL A 30 13.75 1.57 -5.22
CA VAL A 30 14.91 2.30 -5.75
C VAL A 30 15.96 1.32 -6.27
N LYS A 31 16.24 0.24 -5.53
CA LYS A 31 17.20 -0.80 -5.96
C LYS A 31 16.74 -1.49 -7.24
N ILE A 32 15.46 -1.85 -7.33
CA ILE A 32 14.86 -2.49 -8.52
C ILE A 32 14.96 -1.58 -9.74
N LEU A 33 14.52 -0.32 -9.61
CA LEU A 33 14.49 0.62 -10.72
C LEU A 33 15.88 1.06 -11.17
N LYS A 34 16.85 1.20 -10.25
CA LYS A 34 18.26 1.46 -10.62
C LYS A 34 18.87 0.34 -11.45
N ALA A 35 18.41 -0.90 -11.26
CA ALA A 35 18.85 -2.04 -12.06
C ALA A 35 18.08 -2.18 -13.39
N ALA A 36 17.03 -1.39 -13.61
CA ALA A 36 16.17 -1.48 -14.78
C ALA A 36 16.62 -0.62 -15.98
N ASP A 37 17.68 0.17 -15.83
CA ASP A 37 18.27 1.01 -16.89
C ASP A 37 17.21 1.88 -17.61
N LEU A 38 16.49 2.68 -16.82
CA LEU A 38 15.41 3.54 -17.32
C LEU A 38 15.96 4.62 -18.27
N PRO A 39 15.18 5.10 -19.26
CA PRO A 39 15.60 6.21 -20.12
C PRO A 39 15.95 7.46 -19.29
N ALA A 40 17.02 8.16 -19.68
CA ALA A 40 17.53 9.30 -18.91
C ALA A 40 16.54 10.48 -18.79
N ASP A 41 15.64 10.62 -19.76
CA ASP A 41 14.59 11.64 -19.81
C ASP A 41 13.23 11.15 -19.27
N PHE A 42 13.18 9.92 -18.74
CA PHE A 42 11.95 9.36 -18.19
C PHE A 42 11.68 9.93 -16.80
N GLU A 43 10.51 10.55 -16.64
CA GLU A 43 10.00 11.00 -15.35
C GLU A 43 8.77 10.21 -14.94
N TRP A 44 8.75 9.80 -13.69
CA TRP A 44 7.61 9.10 -13.10
C TRP A 44 7.73 9.10 -11.58
N ALA A 45 6.59 9.14 -10.89
CA ALA A 45 6.57 9.05 -9.43
C ALA A 45 5.47 8.10 -8.93
N PHE A 46 5.71 7.57 -7.74
CA PHE A 46 4.72 6.87 -6.95
C PHE A 46 4.63 7.52 -5.58
N THR A 47 3.41 7.69 -5.09
CA THR A 47 3.16 8.07 -3.71
C THR A 47 1.98 7.27 -3.18
N GLU A 48 2.16 6.60 -2.06
CA GLU A 48 1.08 5.95 -1.35
C GLU A 48 0.94 6.60 0.02
N CYS A 49 -0.16 7.34 0.21
CA CYS A 49 -0.47 8.09 1.41
C CYS A 49 -1.62 7.44 2.18
N TYR A 50 -1.37 7.10 3.43
CA TYR A 50 -2.35 6.49 4.32
C TYR A 50 -3.04 7.57 5.13
N THR A 51 -4.33 7.74 4.89
CA THR A 51 -5.14 8.67 5.68
C THR A 51 -5.65 7.97 6.95
N HIS A 52 -5.79 8.73 8.03
CA HIS A 52 -6.26 8.25 9.33
C HIS A 52 -5.46 7.07 9.91
N PRO A 53 -4.10 7.09 9.85
CA PRO A 53 -3.30 6.05 10.50
C PRO A 53 -3.39 6.18 12.03
N PRO A 54 -3.14 5.10 12.79
CA PRO A 54 -2.97 5.17 14.22
C PRO A 54 -1.89 6.19 14.62
N ALA A 55 -2.12 6.91 15.72
CA ALA A 55 -1.21 7.98 16.16
C ALA A 55 0.25 7.51 16.35
N ARG A 56 0.47 6.23 16.70
CA ARG A 56 1.81 5.64 16.83
C ARG A 56 2.60 5.65 15.52
N LEU A 57 1.94 5.62 14.36
CA LEU A 57 2.59 5.67 13.05
C LEU A 57 3.01 7.10 12.64
N MET A 58 2.55 8.11 13.37
CA MET A 58 2.80 9.54 13.10
C MET A 58 3.83 10.16 14.04
N GLN A 59 4.57 9.34 14.80
CA GLN A 59 5.58 9.81 15.74
C GLN A 59 6.77 10.47 15.02
N GLY A 60 7.55 11.29 15.76
CA GLY A 60 8.77 11.90 15.25
C GLY A 60 8.55 13.11 14.34
N GLY A 61 7.40 13.80 14.46
CA GLY A 61 7.08 14.99 13.65
C GLY A 61 6.62 14.69 12.22
N ARG A 62 6.27 13.43 11.94
CA ARG A 62 5.80 12.99 10.63
C ARG A 62 4.44 13.62 10.31
N GLU A 63 4.32 14.25 9.15
CA GLU A 63 3.07 14.90 8.72
C GLU A 63 2.18 13.97 7.89
N LYS A 64 2.78 13.02 7.17
CA LYS A 64 2.07 12.08 6.29
C LYS A 64 2.58 10.66 6.52
N ALA A 65 1.66 9.72 6.78
CA ALA A 65 1.99 8.32 6.70
C ALA A 65 1.97 7.87 5.24
N GLY A 66 3.03 7.23 4.78
CA GLY A 66 3.17 6.82 3.39
C GLY A 66 4.61 6.57 3.01
N TYR A 67 4.83 6.31 1.73
CA TYR A 67 6.15 6.33 1.12
C TYR A 67 6.04 6.74 -0.34
N TYR A 68 7.17 7.15 -0.90
CA TYR A 68 7.26 7.58 -2.29
C TYR A 68 8.46 6.96 -3.01
N ILE A 69 8.35 6.94 -4.33
CA ILE A 69 9.41 6.60 -5.28
C ILE A 69 9.38 7.70 -6.33
N MET A 70 10.54 8.21 -6.73
CA MET A 70 10.64 9.29 -7.71
C MET A 70 11.76 9.00 -8.69
N VAL A 71 11.42 9.00 -9.98
CA VAL A 71 12.34 8.98 -11.11
C VAL A 71 12.27 10.37 -11.74
N LYS A 72 13.35 11.13 -11.63
CA LYS A 72 13.43 12.52 -12.09
C LYS A 72 14.88 12.88 -12.39
N ASP A 73 15.11 13.61 -13.48
CA ASP A 73 16.44 14.10 -13.86
C ASP A 73 17.53 13.00 -13.91
N GLY A 74 17.15 11.79 -14.34
CA GLY A 74 18.04 10.62 -14.38
C GLY A 74 18.37 10.02 -13.00
N GLU A 75 17.80 10.54 -11.92
CA GLU A 75 17.95 10.01 -10.57
C GLU A 75 16.72 9.21 -10.13
N ILE A 76 16.98 8.18 -9.31
CA ILE A 76 15.95 7.35 -8.70
C ILE A 76 16.11 7.46 -7.18
N THR A 77 15.12 8.09 -6.56
CA THR A 77 15.05 8.36 -5.13
C THR A 77 13.74 7.81 -4.55
N GLY A 78 13.66 7.75 -3.23
CA GLY A 78 12.48 7.30 -2.52
C GLY A 78 12.68 7.46 -1.02
N GLY A 79 11.57 7.46 -0.28
CA GLY A 79 11.60 7.64 1.16
C GLY A 79 10.22 7.66 1.79
N ASP A 80 10.16 8.11 3.03
CA ASP A 80 8.94 8.25 3.81
C ASP A 80 8.05 9.41 3.32
N GLY A 81 6.74 9.24 3.46
CA GLY A 81 5.75 10.31 3.27
C GLY A 81 5.25 10.49 1.83
N GLU A 82 4.69 11.67 1.57
CA GLU A 82 4.05 12.07 0.31
C GLU A 82 4.53 13.49 -0.06
N PRO A 83 5.78 13.66 -0.54
CA PRO A 83 6.33 14.97 -0.85
C PRO A 83 5.62 15.59 -2.06
N GLU A 84 5.40 16.91 -2.01
CA GLU A 84 4.72 17.66 -3.09
C GLU A 84 5.45 17.54 -4.42
N GLU A 85 6.79 17.45 -4.40
CA GLU A 85 7.60 17.26 -5.60
C GLU A 85 7.26 15.94 -6.32
N ALA A 86 7.10 14.84 -5.57
CA ALA A 86 6.71 13.56 -6.16
C ALA A 86 5.27 13.60 -6.69
N LEU A 87 4.35 14.26 -5.97
CA LEU A 87 2.95 14.44 -6.41
C LEU A 87 2.81 15.29 -7.69
N ALA A 88 3.77 16.16 -7.96
CA ALA A 88 3.76 17.02 -9.15
C ALA A 88 4.16 16.27 -10.44
N ILE A 89 4.84 15.13 -10.30
CA ILE A 89 5.28 14.30 -11.42
C ILE A 89 4.15 13.35 -11.80
N ARG A 90 3.95 13.10 -13.10
CA ARG A 90 2.94 12.15 -13.54
C ARG A 90 3.29 10.74 -13.07
N GLY A 91 2.36 10.07 -12.38
CA GLY A 91 2.58 8.67 -12.02
C GLY A 91 1.43 8.01 -11.28
N PHE A 92 1.75 7.10 -10.36
CA PHE A 92 0.77 6.39 -9.55
C PHE A 92 0.73 6.99 -8.14
N HIS A 93 -0.24 7.88 -7.94
CA HIS A 93 -0.51 8.49 -6.64
C HIS A 93 -1.81 7.92 -6.07
N ILE A 94 -1.74 7.40 -4.85
CA ILE A 94 -2.89 6.87 -4.14
C ILE A 94 -2.99 7.45 -2.73
N ARG A 95 -4.23 7.78 -2.36
CA ARG A 95 -4.64 8.04 -0.98
C ARG A 95 -5.65 6.99 -0.57
N ALA A 96 -5.36 6.31 0.53
CA ALA A 96 -6.19 5.23 1.04
C ALA A 96 -6.35 5.35 2.56
N ARG A 97 -7.55 5.05 3.06
CA ARG A 97 -7.77 4.90 4.51
C ARG A 97 -6.85 3.80 4.98
N TRP A 98 -6.01 4.07 5.97
CA TRP A 98 -5.03 3.11 6.48
C TRP A 98 -5.67 1.75 6.76
N ALA A 99 -6.77 1.75 7.54
CA ALA A 99 -7.46 0.53 7.92
C ALA A 99 -8.15 -0.19 6.75
N ALA A 100 -8.42 0.51 5.65
CA ALA A 100 -9.07 -0.08 4.48
C ALA A 100 -8.12 -0.96 3.66
N ILE A 101 -6.80 -0.81 3.81
CA ILE A 101 -5.79 -1.56 3.04
C ILE A 101 -4.68 -2.23 3.87
N CYS A 102 -4.54 -1.89 5.15
CA CYS A 102 -3.42 -2.32 5.99
C CYS A 102 -3.20 -3.84 6.02
N ASN A 103 -4.25 -4.63 6.29
CA ASN A 103 -4.07 -6.05 6.55
C ASN A 103 -3.81 -6.85 5.27
N GLN A 104 -4.55 -6.57 4.22
CA GLN A 104 -4.40 -7.18 2.89
C GLN A 104 -3.15 -6.73 2.13
N SER A 105 -2.43 -5.72 2.62
CA SER A 105 -1.10 -5.40 2.11
C SER A 105 -0.03 -6.38 2.60
N GLY A 106 -0.31 -7.15 3.67
CA GLY A 106 0.56 -8.22 4.16
C GLY A 106 0.40 -9.55 3.42
N ALA A 107 -0.56 -9.66 2.48
CA ALA A 107 -0.80 -10.88 1.72
C ALA A 107 0.17 -11.01 0.54
N PHE A 108 0.67 -12.21 0.32
CA PHE A 108 1.48 -12.54 -0.85
C PHE A 108 0.58 -12.95 -2.01
N TYR A 109 0.78 -12.36 -3.18
CA TYR A 109 0.05 -12.75 -4.37
C TYR A 109 0.77 -12.46 -5.69
N GLY A 110 0.50 -13.32 -6.66
CA GLY A 110 0.60 -13.02 -8.08
C GLY A 110 -0.77 -12.55 -8.63
N ARG A 111 -0.99 -12.70 -9.93
CA ARG A 111 -2.20 -12.20 -10.61
C ARG A 111 -3.51 -12.74 -10.03
N GLU A 112 -3.58 -14.04 -9.75
CA GLU A 112 -4.81 -14.65 -9.24
C GLU A 112 -5.15 -14.14 -7.84
N GLY A 113 -4.18 -14.12 -6.92
CA GLY A 113 -4.39 -13.59 -5.58
C GLY A 113 -4.74 -12.10 -5.61
N GLY A 114 -4.13 -11.31 -6.50
CA GLY A 114 -4.50 -9.91 -6.72
C GLY A 114 -5.97 -9.73 -7.14
N ARG A 115 -6.49 -10.60 -8.02
CA ARG A 115 -7.92 -10.63 -8.38
C ARG A 115 -8.79 -10.91 -7.16
N LYS A 116 -8.44 -11.94 -6.37
CA LYS A 116 -9.19 -12.32 -5.17
C LYS A 116 -9.18 -11.22 -4.09
N ARG A 117 -8.02 -10.57 -3.88
CA ARG A 117 -7.89 -9.38 -3.01
C ARG A 117 -8.82 -8.27 -3.48
N GLY A 118 -8.87 -8.00 -4.77
CA GLY A 118 -9.78 -7.02 -5.37
C GLY A 118 -11.26 -7.36 -5.18
N GLU A 119 -11.64 -8.63 -5.27
CA GLU A 119 -12.99 -9.12 -4.97
C GLU A 119 -13.35 -8.91 -3.51
N GLY A 120 -12.46 -9.31 -2.59
CA GLY A 120 -12.62 -9.08 -1.16
C GLY A 120 -12.77 -7.58 -0.85
N GLN A 121 -11.96 -6.72 -1.47
CA GLN A 121 -12.05 -5.27 -1.24
C GLN A 121 -13.42 -4.69 -1.65
N ARG A 122 -13.96 -5.15 -2.79
CA ARG A 122 -15.29 -4.72 -3.24
C ARG A 122 -16.39 -5.20 -2.30
N ALA A 123 -16.28 -6.43 -1.81
CA ALA A 123 -17.22 -6.98 -0.84
C ALA A 123 -17.17 -6.21 0.50
N LEU A 124 -15.96 -5.92 1.00
CA LEU A 124 -15.75 -5.11 2.20
C LEU A 124 -16.40 -3.72 2.06
N LEU A 125 -16.11 -3.01 0.96
CA LEU A 125 -16.70 -1.70 0.72
C LEU A 125 -18.23 -1.76 0.67
N ALA A 126 -18.80 -2.72 -0.05
CA ALA A 126 -20.25 -2.89 -0.16
C ALA A 126 -20.92 -3.20 1.20
N ALA A 127 -20.27 -4.02 2.04
CA ALA A 127 -20.76 -4.34 3.38
C ALA A 127 -20.74 -3.12 4.30
N VAL A 128 -19.66 -2.32 4.26
CA VAL A 128 -19.58 -1.07 5.02
C VAL A 128 -20.63 -0.07 4.53
N GLU A 129 -20.76 0.14 3.21
CA GLU A 129 -21.79 1.03 2.62
C GLU A 129 -23.20 0.66 3.07
N LYS A 130 -23.52 -0.64 3.02
CA LYS A 130 -24.81 -1.18 3.47
C LYS A 130 -25.04 -0.92 4.96
N TYR A 131 -24.02 -1.11 5.79
CA TYR A 131 -24.13 -0.92 7.24
C TYR A 131 -24.31 0.54 7.62
N VAL A 132 -23.56 1.46 6.99
CA VAL A 132 -23.65 2.90 7.28
C VAL A 132 -24.77 3.62 6.54
N GLY A 133 -25.43 2.96 5.58
CA GLY A 133 -26.55 3.52 4.83
C GLY A 133 -26.17 4.60 3.81
N ARG A 134 -24.91 4.69 3.37
CA ARG A 134 -24.46 5.65 2.35
C ARG A 134 -23.35 5.10 1.46
N LYS A 135 -23.30 5.60 0.21
CA LYS A 135 -22.24 5.27 -0.76
C LYS A 135 -20.94 6.01 -0.45
N ASN A 136 -19.82 5.41 -0.83
CA ASN A 136 -18.47 5.93 -0.67
C ASN A 136 -18.20 6.54 0.73
N PRO A 137 -18.32 5.74 1.81
CA PRO A 137 -18.15 6.22 3.18
C PRO A 137 -16.75 6.77 3.46
N TYR A 138 -15.74 6.40 2.66
CA TYR A 138 -14.37 6.87 2.85
C TYR A 138 -14.18 8.29 2.31
N GLY A 139 -14.94 8.68 1.28
CA GLY A 139 -14.90 10.02 0.68
C GLY A 139 -13.54 10.43 0.11
N GLU A 140 -12.63 9.47 -0.10
CA GLU A 140 -11.26 9.77 -0.51
C GLU A 140 -11.17 10.23 -1.96
N LYS A 141 -10.44 11.34 -2.16
CA LYS A 141 -10.11 11.85 -3.47
C LYS A 141 -8.69 11.43 -3.80
N GLN A 142 -8.53 10.76 -4.95
CA GLN A 142 -7.22 10.40 -5.46
C GLN A 142 -6.49 11.65 -5.97
N PRO A 143 -5.16 11.76 -5.78
CA PRO A 143 -4.40 12.94 -6.21
C PRO A 143 -4.43 13.15 -7.72
N SER A 144 -4.44 12.07 -8.51
CA SER A 144 -4.42 12.12 -9.97
C SER A 144 -5.06 10.86 -10.57
N GLU A 145 -5.22 10.86 -11.90
CA GLU A 145 -5.39 9.60 -12.64
C GLU A 145 -4.10 8.76 -12.53
N MET A 146 -4.26 7.44 -12.46
CA MET A 146 -3.15 6.51 -12.34
C MET A 146 -2.38 6.41 -13.67
N TYR A 147 -1.07 6.65 -13.61
CA TYR A 147 -0.15 6.39 -14.71
C TYR A 147 0.92 5.37 -14.28
N TRP A 148 0.85 4.17 -14.87
CA TRP A 148 1.69 3.01 -14.52
C TRP A 148 2.23 2.33 -15.79
N PRO A 149 3.22 2.95 -16.48
CA PRO A 149 3.74 2.44 -17.75
C PRO A 149 4.65 1.22 -17.56
N ASP A 150 4.82 0.43 -18.63
CA ASP A 150 5.69 -0.76 -18.64
C ASP A 150 7.13 -0.49 -18.21
N THR A 151 7.63 0.71 -18.48
CA THR A 151 8.95 1.21 -18.06
C THR A 151 9.19 1.04 -16.55
N VAL A 152 8.15 1.17 -15.72
CA VAL A 152 8.25 0.96 -14.26
C VAL A 152 7.48 -0.27 -13.80
N SER A 153 6.38 -0.64 -14.47
CA SER A 153 5.54 -1.76 -14.05
C SER A 153 6.28 -3.09 -14.19
N VAL A 154 6.96 -3.32 -15.32
CA VAL A 154 7.69 -4.56 -15.59
C VAL A 154 8.77 -4.84 -14.55
N PRO A 155 9.70 -3.90 -14.25
CA PRO A 155 10.70 -4.16 -13.23
C PRO A 155 10.10 -4.27 -11.82
N LEU A 156 9.13 -3.42 -11.46
CA LEU A 156 8.51 -3.47 -10.12
C LEU A 156 7.64 -4.71 -9.89
N MET A 157 7.14 -5.35 -10.94
CA MET A 157 6.34 -6.59 -10.85
C MET A 157 7.16 -7.86 -11.10
N ALA A 158 8.47 -7.73 -11.34
CA ALA A 158 9.32 -8.88 -11.67
C ALA A 158 9.30 -9.94 -10.55
N GLY A 159 8.96 -11.17 -10.92
CA GLY A 159 8.86 -12.31 -10.01
C GLY A 159 7.63 -12.33 -9.11
N SER A 160 6.59 -11.53 -9.40
CA SER A 160 5.38 -11.45 -8.56
C SER A 160 4.63 -12.78 -8.41
N GLU A 161 4.65 -13.62 -9.44
CA GLU A 161 3.99 -14.94 -9.39
C GLU A 161 4.72 -15.90 -8.44
N GLU A 162 6.01 -15.68 -8.20
CA GLU A 162 6.87 -16.49 -7.33
C GLU A 162 7.08 -15.84 -5.95
N GLY A 163 6.29 -14.83 -5.59
CA GLY A 163 6.36 -14.16 -4.29
C GLY A 163 7.40 -13.03 -4.19
N ASN A 164 7.86 -12.50 -5.32
CA ASN A 164 8.71 -11.31 -5.42
C ASN A 164 7.91 -10.10 -5.96
N GLY A 165 8.57 -9.11 -6.55
CA GLY A 165 7.93 -7.87 -6.98
C GLY A 165 7.60 -6.97 -5.78
N LEU A 166 7.45 -5.68 -6.04
CA LEU A 166 7.41 -4.64 -5.02
C LEU A 166 6.36 -4.92 -3.94
N HIS A 167 5.17 -5.38 -4.34
CA HIS A 167 4.10 -5.72 -3.40
C HIS A 167 4.52 -6.83 -2.43
N ASN A 168 5.01 -7.98 -2.94
CA ASN A 168 5.36 -9.10 -2.05
C ASN A 168 6.62 -8.80 -1.24
N ILE A 169 7.55 -8.00 -1.76
CA ILE A 169 8.68 -7.46 -0.99
C ILE A 169 8.17 -6.62 0.19
N ALA A 170 7.23 -5.70 -0.06
CA ALA A 170 6.62 -4.88 0.98
C ALA A 170 5.87 -5.74 2.03
N ALA A 171 5.11 -6.74 1.57
CA ALA A 171 4.43 -7.71 2.44
C ALA A 171 5.42 -8.53 3.29
N ALA A 172 6.56 -8.94 2.71
CA ALA A 172 7.61 -9.66 3.43
C ALA A 172 8.22 -8.82 4.56
N MET A 173 8.35 -7.50 4.38
CA MET A 173 8.88 -6.59 5.38
C MET A 173 7.84 -6.11 6.41
N GLN A 174 6.54 -6.34 6.17
CA GLN A 174 5.45 -5.88 7.03
C GLN A 174 5.28 -6.75 8.29
N THR A 175 5.19 -6.13 9.46
CA THR A 175 4.64 -6.75 10.68
C THR A 175 3.13 -6.56 10.76
N GLN A 176 2.42 -7.55 11.31
CA GLN A 176 0.98 -7.47 11.49
C GLN A 176 0.63 -6.35 12.48
N SER A 177 -0.38 -5.54 12.14
CA SER A 177 -0.91 -4.52 13.03
C SER A 177 -1.90 -5.14 14.04
N PRO A 178 -1.85 -4.76 15.32
CA PRO A 178 -2.62 -5.39 16.39
C PRO A 178 -4.13 -5.28 16.20
N GLU A 179 -4.61 -4.24 15.51
CA GLU A 179 -6.03 -4.01 15.24
C GLU A 179 -6.69 -5.13 14.41
N PHE A 180 -5.90 -5.96 13.73
CA PHE A 180 -6.40 -6.97 12.79
C PHE A 180 -6.22 -8.42 13.28
N VAL A 181 -5.63 -8.64 14.45
CA VAL A 181 -5.28 -9.99 14.94
C VAL A 181 -6.51 -10.88 15.09
N ASP A 182 -7.59 -10.33 15.63
CA ASP A 182 -8.82 -11.07 15.95
C ASP A 182 -9.96 -10.80 14.94
N LEU A 183 -9.69 -10.08 13.85
CA LEU A 183 -10.71 -9.79 12.85
C LEU A 183 -10.90 -10.99 11.90
N PRO A 184 -12.16 -11.32 11.53
CA PRO A 184 -12.40 -12.26 10.45
C PRO A 184 -11.86 -11.68 9.14
N VAL A 185 -11.06 -12.46 8.43
CA VAL A 185 -10.40 -12.04 7.19
C VAL A 185 -10.46 -13.14 6.14
N THR A 186 -10.44 -12.74 4.87
CA THR A 186 -10.31 -13.66 3.73
C THR A 186 -8.90 -14.26 3.65
N GLU A 187 -8.69 -15.23 2.75
CA GLU A 187 -7.34 -15.77 2.45
C GLU A 187 -6.34 -14.68 2.03
N MET A 188 -6.81 -13.60 1.41
CA MET A 188 -5.99 -12.44 1.00
C MET A 188 -5.93 -11.36 2.09
N LEU A 189 -6.25 -11.72 3.34
CA LEU A 189 -6.21 -10.85 4.52
C LEU A 189 -7.13 -9.63 4.46
N VAL A 190 -8.10 -9.61 3.53
CA VAL A 190 -9.14 -8.57 3.49
C VAL A 190 -10.13 -8.82 4.63
N PRO A 191 -10.42 -7.84 5.51
CA PRO A 191 -11.44 -7.98 6.56
C PRO A 191 -12.83 -8.35 6.00
N ILE A 192 -13.54 -9.25 6.68
CA ILE A 192 -14.89 -9.69 6.33
C ILE A 192 -15.87 -9.01 7.28
N PHE A 193 -16.36 -7.83 6.88
CA PHE A 193 -17.18 -6.98 7.74
C PHE A 193 -18.50 -7.63 8.19
N GLU A 194 -19.12 -8.47 7.36
CA GLU A 194 -20.38 -9.14 7.72
C GLU A 194 -20.20 -10.18 8.83
N ASP A 195 -19.00 -10.76 8.95
CA ASP A 195 -18.66 -11.78 9.95
C ASP A 195 -18.18 -11.17 11.27
N MET A 196 -17.95 -9.86 11.31
CA MET A 196 -17.55 -9.16 12.54
C MET A 196 -18.69 -9.11 13.55
N THR A 197 -18.35 -9.19 14.84
CA THR A 197 -19.30 -8.84 15.92
C THR A 197 -19.68 -7.35 15.83
N GLU A 198 -20.78 -6.95 16.45
CA GLU A 198 -21.17 -5.52 16.45
C GLU A 198 -20.14 -4.61 17.13
N GLU A 199 -19.38 -5.13 18.11
CA GLU A 199 -18.25 -4.41 18.71
C GLU A 199 -17.10 -4.25 17.71
N GLN A 200 -16.69 -5.34 17.05
CA GLN A 200 -15.66 -5.31 16.01
C GLN A 200 -16.03 -4.39 14.85
N LYS A 201 -17.30 -4.36 14.42
CA LYS A 201 -17.77 -3.43 13.38
C LYS A 201 -17.57 -1.97 13.79
N LYS A 202 -17.96 -1.61 15.02
CA LYS A 202 -17.80 -0.24 15.54
C LYS A 202 -16.33 0.15 15.64
N ASP A 203 -15.49 -0.74 16.16
CA ASP A 203 -14.06 -0.51 16.25
C ASP A 203 -13.42 -0.37 14.87
N PHE A 204 -13.80 -1.23 13.93
CA PHE A 204 -13.30 -1.17 12.56
C PHE A 204 -13.76 0.11 11.82
N LEU A 205 -15.01 0.54 11.98
CA LEU A 205 -15.50 1.81 11.43
C LEU A 205 -14.75 3.01 12.01
N LYS A 206 -14.42 2.98 13.30
CA LYS A 206 -13.60 3.99 13.95
C LYS A 206 -12.18 4.02 13.36
N LEU A 207 -11.57 2.86 13.09
CA LEU A 207 -10.28 2.77 12.42
C LEU A 207 -10.31 3.27 10.96
N LEU A 208 -11.42 3.04 10.26
CA LEU A 208 -11.67 3.63 8.94
C LEU A 208 -11.98 5.14 9.01
N ALA A 209 -12.18 5.69 10.22
CA ALA A 209 -12.67 7.04 10.45
C ALA A 209 -13.92 7.36 9.61
N VAL A 210 -14.87 6.42 9.64
CA VAL A 210 -16.20 6.54 9.05
C VAL A 210 -17.17 6.94 10.16
N GLU A 211 -17.79 8.10 9.98
CA GLU A 211 -18.87 8.56 10.87
C GLU A 211 -20.10 7.64 10.72
N MET A 212 -20.60 7.19 11.88
CA MET A 212 -21.82 6.41 12.04
C MET A 212 -23.05 7.30 12.18
#